data_AF-A0A2U3QUR2-F1
#
_entry.id   AF-A0A2U3QUR2-F1
#
_cell.length_a   1.000
_cell.length_b   1.000
_cell.length_c   1.000
_cell.angle_alpha   90.00
_cell.angle_beta   90.00
_cell.angle_gamma   90.00
#
_symmetry.space_group_name_H-M   'P 1'
#
loop_
_entity.id
_entity.type
_entity.pdbx_description
1 polymer ?
#
loop_
_entity_poly.entity_id
_entity_poly.type
_entity_poly.pdbx_seq_one_letter_code
_entity_poly.pdbx_strand_id
1 'polypeptide(L)'
;MDQNKKKPIMPVATAIWLIDNTALTFKQIAEFCGMHELEIKNIANGEVAQGIKPINPILTNQLTQKEIDRCSNNSSAVLQLHKDDTDCLLGNKKVKRVTRYTPIARRHDKPDAIYWLLRTYPDIQDYQIIKLVGTTKTTIKAIREKTHWNMKDIHARDPVLLGLCNQMELDSVVKDLSSDNKSKLDAAVVTEEA
;
A
#
# COMPACT_ATOMS: atom_id res chain seq x y z
N MET A 1 -4.45 12.79 -37.18
CA MET A 1 -4.02 11.44 -36.80
C MET A 1 -2.77 11.59 -35.96
N ASP A 2 -2.86 11.39 -34.65
CA ASP A 2 -1.72 11.20 -33.75
C ASP A 2 -2.09 10.12 -32.74
N GLN A 3 -1.97 8.87 -33.19
CA GLN A 3 -2.43 7.68 -32.45
C GLN A 3 -1.44 7.21 -31.36
N ASN A 4 -0.44 8.03 -30.98
CA ASN A 4 0.59 7.66 -30.01
C ASN A 4 0.78 8.69 -28.88
N LYS A 5 -0.24 9.51 -28.59
CA LYS A 5 -0.19 10.46 -27.47
C LYS A 5 -0.66 9.78 -26.19
N LYS A 6 0.25 9.62 -25.22
CA LYS A 6 -0.04 9.05 -23.89
C LYS A 6 -1.12 9.92 -23.23
N LYS A 7 -2.25 9.30 -22.87
CA LYS A 7 -3.42 9.96 -22.26
C LYS A 7 -3.38 9.82 -20.74
N PRO A 8 -3.97 10.76 -19.99
CA PRO A 8 -4.13 10.61 -18.54
C PRO A 8 -5.06 9.43 -18.21
N ILE A 9 -4.86 8.81 -17.05
CA ILE A 9 -5.53 7.58 -16.62
C ILE A 9 -7.06 7.79 -16.45
N MET A 10 -7.49 9.00 -16.10
CA MET A 10 -8.91 9.37 -15.95
C MET A 10 -9.19 10.71 -16.64
N PRO A 11 -9.39 10.73 -17.98
CA PRO A 11 -9.42 11.96 -18.75
C PRO A 11 -10.55 12.92 -18.35
N VAL A 12 -11.74 12.41 -18.05
CA VAL A 12 -12.89 13.25 -17.64
C VAL A 12 -12.68 13.85 -16.24
N ALA A 13 -12.26 13.03 -15.27
CA ALA A 13 -12.02 13.51 -13.91
C ALA A 13 -10.85 14.50 -13.83
N THR A 14 -9.81 14.29 -14.65
CA THR A 14 -8.68 15.21 -14.77
C THR A 14 -9.08 16.49 -15.51
N ALA A 15 -9.93 16.41 -16.54
CA ALA A 15 -10.47 17.59 -17.22
C ALA A 15 -11.27 18.48 -16.27
N ILE A 16 -12.18 17.92 -15.46
CA ILE A 16 -12.94 18.67 -14.45
C ILE A 16 -11.99 19.42 -13.52
N TRP A 17 -10.96 18.73 -12.99
CA TRP A 17 -10.00 19.36 -12.10
C TRP A 17 -9.22 20.50 -12.79
N LEU A 18 -8.76 20.29 -14.03
CA LEU A 18 -8.01 21.29 -14.79
C LEU A 18 -8.86 22.53 -15.10
N ILE A 19 -10.14 22.35 -15.47
CA ILE A 19 -11.06 23.47 -15.74
C ILE A 19 -11.23 24.34 -14.48
N ASP A 20 -11.41 23.71 -13.32
CA ASP A 20 -11.72 24.43 -12.08
C ASP A 20 -10.48 25.03 -11.39
N ASN A 21 -9.29 24.46 -11.60
CA ASN A 21 -8.09 24.78 -10.83
C ASN A 21 -6.96 25.43 -11.65
N THR A 22 -7.13 25.60 -12.97
CA THR A 22 -6.08 26.16 -13.84
C THR A 22 -6.65 27.18 -14.83
N ALA A 23 -5.79 28.08 -15.33
CA ALA A 23 -6.14 29.08 -16.34
C ALA A 23 -5.90 28.58 -17.78
N LEU A 24 -5.89 27.26 -17.99
CA LEU A 24 -5.62 26.65 -19.29
C LEU A 24 -6.80 26.81 -20.26
N THR A 25 -6.51 26.88 -21.55
CA THR A 25 -7.55 26.95 -22.58
C THR A 25 -8.23 25.60 -22.79
N PHE A 26 -9.51 25.60 -23.20
CA PHE A 26 -10.24 24.37 -23.49
C PHE A 26 -9.57 23.50 -24.55
N LYS A 27 -8.90 24.13 -25.53
CA LYS A 27 -8.11 23.44 -26.56
C LYS A 27 -6.93 22.67 -25.96
N GLN A 28 -6.21 23.26 -25.00
CA GLN A 28 -5.08 22.62 -24.31
C GLN A 28 -5.55 21.43 -23.46
N ILE A 29 -6.66 21.58 -22.74
CA ILE A 29 -7.25 20.51 -21.93
C ILE A 29 -7.76 19.37 -22.82
N ALA A 30 -8.45 19.70 -23.92
CA ALA A 30 -8.94 18.75 -24.92
C ALA A 30 -7.78 17.93 -25.52
N GLU A 31 -6.70 18.60 -25.88
CA GLU A 31 -5.51 17.97 -26.45
C GLU A 31 -4.73 17.11 -25.43
N PHE A 32 -4.78 17.44 -24.14
CA PHE A 32 -4.19 16.66 -23.05
C PHE A 32 -5.01 15.41 -22.72
N CYS A 33 -6.33 15.57 -22.55
CA CYS A 33 -7.24 14.47 -22.23
C CYS A 33 -7.59 13.60 -23.44
N GLY A 34 -7.26 14.03 -24.66
CA GLY A 34 -7.61 13.36 -25.91
C GLY A 34 -9.11 13.38 -26.20
N MET A 35 -9.77 14.48 -25.82
CA MET A 35 -11.20 14.74 -25.95
C MET A 35 -11.44 15.89 -26.93
N HIS A 36 -12.67 16.05 -27.42
CA HIS A 36 -12.99 17.20 -28.27
C HIS A 36 -13.23 18.47 -27.42
N GLU A 37 -12.93 19.66 -27.96
CA GLU A 37 -13.16 20.93 -27.25
C GLU A 37 -14.63 21.11 -26.83
N LEU A 38 -15.58 20.59 -27.63
CA LEU A 38 -17.00 20.59 -27.28
C LEU A 38 -17.30 19.77 -26.02
N GLU A 39 -16.65 18.63 -25.83
CA GLU A 39 -16.85 17.80 -24.64
C GLU A 39 -16.32 18.52 -23.39
N ILE A 40 -15.17 19.19 -23.51
CA ILE A 40 -14.62 20.02 -22.43
C ILE A 40 -15.55 21.19 -22.07
N LYS A 41 -16.17 21.83 -23.07
CA LYS A 41 -17.19 22.87 -22.85
C LYS A 41 -18.42 22.31 -22.14
N ASN A 42 -18.91 21.13 -22.54
CA ASN A 42 -20.04 20.48 -21.88
C ASN A 42 -19.71 20.08 -20.44
N ILE A 43 -18.47 19.66 -20.16
CA ILE A 43 -17.97 19.41 -18.81
C ILE A 43 -17.93 20.72 -17.99
N ALA A 44 -17.42 21.82 -18.55
CA ALA A 44 -17.40 23.13 -17.90
C ALA A 44 -18.82 23.67 -17.61
N ASN A 45 -19.78 23.35 -18.47
CA ASN A 45 -21.20 23.67 -18.29
C ASN A 45 -21.90 22.75 -17.26
N GLY A 46 -21.22 21.72 -16.74
CA GLY A 46 -21.75 20.81 -15.73
C GLY A 46 -22.67 19.70 -16.26
N GLU A 47 -22.76 19.49 -17.58
CA GLU A 47 -23.66 18.52 -18.21
C GLU A 47 -23.19 17.06 -18.00
N VAL A 48 -21.86 16.83 -18.01
CA VAL A 48 -21.23 15.51 -17.88
C VAL A 48 -20.66 15.26 -16.47
N ALA A 49 -20.58 16.32 -15.65
CA ALA A 49 -19.91 16.28 -14.35
C ALA A 49 -20.75 15.68 -13.21
N GLN A 50 -22.03 15.32 -13.46
CA GLN A 50 -22.90 14.74 -12.44
C GLN A 50 -22.44 13.33 -12.03
N GLY A 51 -21.68 13.25 -10.94
CA GLY A 51 -21.27 11.99 -10.30
C GLY A 51 -19.79 11.62 -10.43
N ILE A 52 -18.98 12.39 -11.17
CA ILE A 52 -17.54 12.14 -11.32
C ILE A 52 -16.77 13.06 -10.37
N LYS A 53 -16.02 12.47 -9.43
CA LYS A 53 -15.16 13.23 -8.52
C LYS A 53 -13.91 13.73 -9.26
N PRO A 54 -13.58 15.03 -9.24
CA PRO A 54 -12.37 15.54 -9.85
C PRO A 54 -11.12 14.93 -9.21
N ILE A 55 -10.12 14.61 -10.05
CA ILE A 55 -8.85 14.04 -9.60
C ILE A 55 -7.71 14.98 -9.96
N ASN A 56 -6.90 15.34 -8.96
CA ASN A 56 -5.76 16.22 -9.16
C ASN A 56 -4.64 15.47 -9.91
N PRO A 57 -4.25 15.92 -11.13
CA PRO A 57 -3.19 15.31 -11.93
C PRO A 57 -1.79 15.53 -11.32
N ILE A 58 -1.62 16.52 -10.44
CA ILE A 58 -0.37 16.78 -9.72
C ILE A 58 -0.18 15.75 -8.59
N LEU A 59 -1.24 15.45 -7.83
CA LEU A 59 -1.19 14.44 -6.76
C LEU A 59 -0.97 13.02 -7.30
N THR A 60 -1.35 12.79 -8.55
CA THR A 60 -1.13 11.53 -9.25
C THR A 60 0.18 11.49 -10.02
N ASN A 61 1.03 12.53 -9.90
CA ASN A 61 2.30 12.70 -10.63
C ASN A 61 2.18 12.66 -12.17
N GLN A 62 0.98 12.84 -12.72
CA GLN A 62 0.74 12.91 -14.16
C GLN A 62 1.18 14.26 -14.76
N LEU A 63 1.08 15.34 -13.97
CA LEU A 63 1.50 16.69 -14.34
C LEU A 63 2.33 17.32 -13.22
N THR A 64 3.26 18.20 -13.60
CA THR A 64 4.00 19.04 -12.65
C THR A 64 3.41 20.44 -12.63
N GLN A 65 3.43 21.11 -11.47
CA GLN A 65 3.00 22.51 -11.36
C GLN A 65 3.70 23.42 -12.38
N LYS A 66 5.01 23.22 -12.56
CA LYS A 66 5.83 23.96 -13.56
C LYS A 66 5.29 23.83 -15.00
N GLU A 67 4.72 22.69 -15.34
CA GLU A 67 4.18 22.44 -16.68
C GLU A 67 2.84 23.16 -16.89
N ILE A 68 2.01 23.21 -15.84
CA ILE A 68 0.77 23.99 -15.83
C ILE A 68 1.09 25.49 -15.94
N ASP A 69 2.09 25.98 -15.20
CA ASP A 69 2.49 27.39 -15.23
C ASP A 69 3.05 27.78 -16.61
N ARG A 70 3.84 26.89 -17.25
CA ARG A 70 4.33 27.07 -18.62
C ARG A 70 3.20 27.20 -19.63
N CYS A 71 2.20 26.32 -19.53
CA CYS A 71 1.07 26.31 -20.46
C CYS A 71 0.04 27.42 -20.16
N SER A 72 -0.04 27.88 -18.91
CA SER A 72 -0.88 29.04 -18.53
C SER A 72 -0.34 30.34 -19.12
N ASN A 73 0.98 30.48 -19.25
CA ASN A 73 1.61 31.66 -19.86
C ASN A 73 1.66 31.60 -21.39
N ASN A 74 1.34 30.47 -22.01
CA ASN A 74 1.39 30.31 -23.47
C ASN A 74 0.24 29.43 -23.97
N SER A 75 -0.78 30.07 -24.54
CA SER A 75 -1.99 29.42 -25.05
C SER A 75 -1.76 28.47 -26.24
N SER A 76 -0.60 28.55 -26.90
CA SER A 76 -0.22 27.65 -28.00
C SER A 76 0.59 26.43 -27.52
N ALA A 77 0.99 26.40 -26.25
CA ALA A 77 1.76 25.29 -25.70
C ALA A 77 0.86 24.10 -25.38
N VAL A 78 1.38 22.90 -25.61
CA VAL A 78 0.67 21.62 -25.42
C VAL A 78 1.16 20.97 -24.12
N LEU A 79 0.23 20.62 -23.23
CA LEU A 79 0.57 19.89 -22.01
C LEU A 79 1.13 18.51 -22.36
N GLN A 80 2.24 18.16 -21.73
CA GLN A 80 2.86 16.84 -21.84
C GLN A 80 2.75 16.09 -20.51
N LEU A 81 2.36 14.81 -20.56
CA LEU A 81 2.43 13.95 -19.38
C LEU A 81 3.87 13.83 -18.88
N HIS A 82 4.03 13.86 -17.57
CA HIS A 82 5.32 13.56 -16.95
C HIS A 82 5.71 12.10 -17.26
N LYS A 83 6.96 11.87 -17.69
CA LYS A 83 7.42 10.59 -18.25
C LYS A 83 7.47 9.44 -17.24
N ASP A 84 7.45 9.73 -15.95
CA ASP A 84 7.69 8.73 -14.88
C ASP A 84 6.53 7.76 -14.61
N ASP A 85 5.46 7.83 -15.42
CA ASP A 85 4.15 7.28 -15.10
C ASP A 85 3.81 5.93 -15.77
N THR A 86 4.78 5.14 -16.23
CA THR A 86 4.50 3.73 -16.58
C THR A 86 4.63 2.76 -15.40
N ASP A 87 5.17 3.21 -14.25
CA ASP A 87 5.54 2.29 -13.16
C ASP A 87 4.86 2.60 -11.81
N CYS A 88 4.27 3.78 -11.65
CA CYS A 88 3.82 4.26 -10.34
C CYS A 88 2.48 3.66 -9.85
N LEU A 89 1.61 3.15 -10.74
CA LEU A 89 0.32 2.56 -10.36
C LEU A 89 0.27 1.03 -10.37
N LEU A 90 1.23 0.37 -11.01
CA LEU A 90 1.35 -1.10 -11.00
C LEU A 90 2.41 -1.60 -10.01
N GLY A 91 3.44 -0.81 -9.67
CA GLY A 91 4.60 -1.30 -8.94
C GLY A 91 4.59 -1.15 -7.42
N ASN A 92 4.16 -0.02 -6.85
CA ASN A 92 4.70 0.39 -5.54
C ASN A 92 3.71 0.80 -4.45
N LYS A 93 2.40 0.60 -4.62
CA LYS A 93 1.55 0.45 -3.44
C LYS A 93 1.91 -0.91 -2.86
N LYS A 94 2.85 -0.94 -1.90
CA LYS A 94 3.03 -2.07 -0.98
C LYS A 94 1.63 -2.54 -0.64
N VAL A 95 1.18 -3.62 -1.27
CA VAL A 95 -0.13 -4.20 -1.00
C VAL A 95 -0.03 -4.51 0.48
N LYS A 96 -0.66 -3.68 1.32
CA LYS A 96 -0.75 -3.94 2.75
C LYS A 96 -1.29 -5.34 2.77
N ARG A 97 -0.46 -6.32 3.18
CA ARG A 97 -0.85 -7.72 3.15
C ARG A 97 -2.17 -7.79 3.88
N VAL A 98 -3.25 -7.96 3.12
CA VAL A 98 -4.57 -8.00 3.70
C VAL A 98 -4.53 -9.25 4.57
N THR A 99 -4.82 -9.10 5.86
CA THR A 99 -4.85 -10.23 6.79
C THR A 99 -5.75 -11.30 6.18
N ARG A 100 -5.19 -12.48 5.91
CA ARG A 100 -5.92 -13.57 5.24
C ARG A 100 -7.13 -13.90 6.12
N TYR A 101 -8.33 -13.73 5.58
CA TYR A 101 -9.56 -14.07 6.32
C TYR A 101 -9.47 -15.53 6.76
N THR A 102 -9.46 -15.75 8.07
CA THR A 102 -9.42 -17.10 8.64
C THR A 102 -10.86 -17.53 8.93
N PRO A 103 -11.34 -18.62 8.30
CA PRO A 103 -12.70 -19.11 8.52
C PRO A 103 -12.91 -19.49 9.99
N ILE A 104 -14.14 -19.35 10.49
CA ILE A 104 -14.50 -19.60 11.91
C ILE A 104 -13.99 -20.96 12.42
N ALA A 105 -14.13 -21.99 11.59
CA ALA A 105 -13.69 -23.35 11.90
C ALA A 105 -12.19 -23.43 12.19
N ARG A 106 -11.36 -22.57 11.61
CA ARG A 106 -9.90 -22.57 11.74
C ARG A 106 -9.38 -21.49 12.70
N ARG A 107 -10.26 -20.90 13.52
CA ARG A 107 -9.83 -19.88 14.51
C ARG A 107 -9.18 -20.48 15.73
N HIS A 108 -9.47 -21.74 16.06
CA HIS A 108 -8.79 -22.47 17.13
C HIS A 108 -7.33 -22.81 16.76
N ASP A 109 -7.00 -22.88 15.47
CA ASP A 109 -5.63 -23.07 15.00
C ASP A 109 -4.70 -21.89 15.35
N LYS A 110 -5.25 -20.68 15.52
CA LYS A 110 -4.46 -19.47 15.83
C LYS A 110 -3.81 -19.52 17.22
N PRO A 111 -4.53 -19.76 18.33
CA PRO A 111 -3.90 -19.87 19.64
C PRO A 111 -2.89 -21.03 19.72
N ASP A 112 -3.17 -22.15 19.07
CA ASP A 112 -2.25 -23.31 18.95
C ASP A 112 -0.92 -22.93 18.29
N ALA A 113 -0.99 -22.19 17.18
CA ALA A 113 0.17 -21.68 16.46
C ALA A 113 0.97 -20.66 17.28
N ILE A 114 0.30 -19.76 18.00
CA ILE A 114 0.97 -18.76 18.86
C ILE A 114 1.71 -19.47 20.00
N TYR A 115 1.07 -20.47 20.61
CA TYR A 115 1.68 -21.23 21.69
C TYR A 115 2.92 -22.01 21.23
N TRP A 116 2.88 -22.59 20.03
CA TRP A 116 4.07 -23.20 19.42
C TRP A 116 5.18 -22.19 19.17
N LEU A 117 4.88 -21.01 18.60
CA LEU A 117 5.86 -19.97 18.33
C LEU A 117 6.56 -19.49 19.61
N LEU A 118 5.80 -19.24 20.67
CA LEU A 118 6.35 -18.81 21.97
C LEU A 118 7.21 -19.89 22.63
N ARG A 119 6.90 -21.18 22.39
CA ARG A 119 7.66 -22.30 22.95
C ARG A 119 8.95 -22.57 22.17
N THR A 120 8.91 -22.46 20.84
CA THR A 120 10.06 -22.71 19.96
C THR A 120 11.02 -21.53 19.93
N TYR A 121 10.49 -20.30 19.94
CA TYR A 121 11.27 -19.06 19.88
C TYR A 121 10.86 -18.12 21.02
N PRO A 122 11.51 -18.19 22.20
CA PRO A 122 11.14 -17.37 23.35
C PRO A 122 11.36 -15.86 23.10
N ASP A 123 12.33 -15.51 22.26
CA ASP A 123 12.71 -14.13 21.94
C ASP A 123 11.89 -13.49 20.80
N ILE A 124 10.89 -14.21 20.28
CA ILE A 124 10.07 -13.72 19.18
C ILE A 124 9.28 -12.46 19.58
N GLN A 125 9.33 -11.45 18.71
CA GLN A 125 8.66 -10.19 18.95
C GLN A 125 7.18 -10.27 18.56
N ASP A 126 6.31 -9.61 19.33
CA ASP A 126 4.86 -9.65 19.10
C ASP A 126 4.47 -9.20 17.68
N TYR A 127 5.22 -8.26 17.09
CA TYR A 127 4.97 -7.79 15.72
C TYR A 127 5.21 -8.90 14.67
N GLN A 128 6.16 -9.79 14.90
CA GLN A 128 6.48 -10.91 14.01
C GLN A 128 5.37 -11.95 14.08
N ILE A 129 4.86 -12.26 15.28
CA ILE A 129 3.72 -13.18 15.46
C ILE A 129 2.47 -12.65 14.75
N ILE A 130 2.18 -11.35 14.87
CA ILE A 130 1.02 -10.72 14.18
C ILE A 130 1.15 -10.86 12.66
N LYS A 131 2.37 -10.68 12.12
CA LYS A 131 2.65 -10.79 10.69
C LYS A 131 2.50 -12.22 10.17
N LEU A 132 2.89 -13.23 10.96
CA LEU A 132 2.82 -14.65 10.60
C LEU A 132 1.40 -15.21 10.70
N VAL A 133 0.73 -15.00 11.84
CA VAL A 133 -0.54 -15.67 12.19
C VAL A 133 -1.77 -14.80 11.88
N GLY A 134 -1.61 -13.48 11.80
CA GLY A 134 -2.74 -12.56 11.62
C GLY A 134 -3.65 -12.54 12.84
N THR A 135 -3.07 -12.36 14.02
CA THR A 135 -3.77 -12.26 15.32
C THR A 135 -3.62 -10.85 15.92
N THR A 136 -4.22 -10.60 17.09
CA THR A 136 -4.08 -9.33 17.83
C THR A 136 -3.06 -9.45 18.97
N LYS A 137 -2.47 -8.31 19.37
CA LYS A 137 -1.57 -8.22 20.53
C LYS A 137 -2.22 -8.74 21.82
N THR A 138 -3.52 -8.48 21.98
CA THR A 138 -4.28 -8.91 23.16
C THR A 138 -4.33 -10.44 23.28
N THR A 139 -4.51 -11.15 22.15
CA THR A 139 -4.51 -12.61 22.13
C THR A 139 -3.13 -13.18 22.42
N ILE A 140 -2.07 -12.59 21.87
CA ILE A 140 -0.68 -13.01 22.15
C ILE A 140 -0.37 -12.88 23.64
N LYS A 141 -0.70 -11.73 24.24
CA LYS A 141 -0.51 -11.48 25.67
C LYS A 141 -1.28 -12.49 26.53
N ALA A 142 -2.55 -12.75 26.19
CA ALA A 142 -3.37 -13.72 26.92
C ALA A 142 -2.80 -15.14 26.89
N ILE A 143 -2.17 -15.56 25.78
CA ILE A 143 -1.51 -16.87 25.68
C ILE A 143 -0.20 -16.89 26.46
N ARG A 144 0.59 -15.80 26.40
CA ARG A 144 1.84 -15.66 27.17
C ARG A 144 1.57 -15.72 28.68
N GLU A 145 0.52 -15.05 29.13
CA GLU A 145 0.08 -15.01 30.54
C GLU A 145 -0.78 -16.23 30.94
N LYS A 146 -1.10 -17.11 29.99
CA LYS A 146 -1.98 -18.28 30.18
C LYS A 146 -3.39 -17.93 30.67
N THR A 147 -3.86 -16.72 30.38
CA THR A 147 -5.18 -16.17 30.75
C THR A 147 -6.22 -16.35 29.64
N HIS A 148 -5.86 -17.01 28.53
CA HIS A 148 -6.81 -17.32 27.47
C HIS A 148 -7.90 -18.29 27.95
N TRP A 149 -9.16 -18.05 27.57
CA TRP A 149 -10.29 -18.88 28.01
C TRP A 149 -10.13 -20.36 27.65
N ASN A 150 -9.49 -20.67 26.52
CA ASN A 150 -9.27 -22.05 26.06
C ASN A 150 -7.89 -22.63 26.42
N MET A 151 -7.17 -22.09 27.41
CA MET A 151 -5.78 -22.48 27.68
C MET A 151 -5.57 -23.98 27.93
N LYS A 152 -6.60 -24.68 28.44
CA LYS A 152 -6.54 -26.12 28.75
C LYS A 152 -6.49 -27.01 27.51
N ASP A 153 -7.01 -26.52 26.39
CA ASP A 153 -7.19 -27.28 25.14
C ASP A 153 -6.21 -26.80 24.04
N ILE A 154 -5.31 -25.86 24.37
CA ILE A 154 -4.31 -25.37 23.42
C ILE A 154 -3.21 -26.42 23.24
N HIS A 155 -2.94 -26.77 21.99
CA HIS A 155 -1.87 -27.67 21.60
C HIS A 155 -0.84 -26.96 20.75
N ALA A 156 0.44 -27.10 21.09
CA ALA A 156 1.52 -26.51 20.29
C ALA A 156 1.58 -27.18 18.90
N ARG A 157 1.10 -26.48 17.87
CA ARG A 157 1.15 -26.92 16.47
C ARG A 157 1.87 -25.90 15.60
N ASP A 158 2.62 -26.40 14.63
CA ASP A 158 3.41 -25.57 13.71
C ASP A 158 2.49 -24.71 12.81
N PRO A 159 2.69 -23.37 12.77
CA PRO A 159 1.90 -22.47 11.93
C PRO A 159 2.02 -22.75 10.41
N VAL A 160 3.11 -23.35 9.94
CA VAL A 160 3.28 -23.73 8.53
C VAL A 160 2.40 -24.93 8.18
N LEU A 161 2.37 -25.95 9.05
CA LEU A 161 1.51 -27.12 8.88
C LEU A 161 0.03 -26.75 8.95
N LEU A 162 -0.31 -25.76 9.78
CA LEU A 162 -1.66 -25.20 9.86
C LEU A 162 -2.00 -24.28 8.67
N GLY A 163 -1.07 -24.03 7.75
CA GLY A 163 -1.28 -23.17 6.58
C GLY A 163 -1.52 -21.69 6.92
N LEU A 164 -1.07 -21.24 8.09
CA LEU A 164 -1.21 -19.85 8.54
C LEU A 164 -0.10 -18.97 7.97
N CYS A 165 1.13 -19.51 7.89
CA CYS A 165 2.29 -18.87 7.26
C CYS A 165 2.95 -19.80 6.22
N ASN A 166 3.76 -19.23 5.33
CA ASN A 166 4.62 -20.00 4.44
C ASN A 166 5.99 -20.25 5.11
N GLN A 167 6.68 -21.33 4.73
CA GLN A 167 8.01 -21.68 5.23
C GLN A 167 8.99 -20.50 5.07
N MET A 168 8.99 -19.86 3.90
CA MET A 168 9.84 -18.69 3.64
C MET A 168 9.59 -17.52 4.59
N GLU A 169 8.34 -17.33 5.04
CA GLU A 169 8.00 -16.27 5.99
C GLU A 169 8.50 -16.59 7.39
N LEU A 170 8.42 -17.86 7.80
CA LEU A 170 8.95 -18.32 9.08
C LEU A 170 10.48 -18.20 9.10
N ASP A 171 11.17 -18.67 8.05
CA ASP A 171 12.63 -18.59 7.93
C ASP A 171 13.14 -17.14 7.95
N SER A 172 12.39 -16.21 7.35
CA SER A 172 12.71 -14.77 7.39
C SER A 172 12.68 -14.23 8.82
N VAL A 173 11.67 -14.60 9.61
CA VAL A 173 11.55 -14.18 11.02
C VAL A 173 12.67 -14.78 11.86
N VAL A 174 13.01 -16.06 11.65
CA VAL A 174 14.11 -16.74 12.36
C VAL A 174 15.46 -16.08 12.05
N LYS A 175 15.66 -15.66 10.80
CA LYS A 175 16.86 -14.91 10.40
C LYS A 175 16.94 -13.56 11.10
N ASP A 176 15.84 -12.81 11.14
CA ASP A 176 15.75 -11.52 11.81
C ASP A 176 16.07 -11.67 13.32
N LEU A 177 15.55 -12.71 13.97
CA LEU A 177 15.85 -13.02 15.38
C LEU A 177 17.32 -13.35 15.61
N SER A 178 17.94 -14.09 14.69
CA SER A 178 19.36 -14.44 14.78
C SER A 178 20.27 -13.22 14.58
N SER A 179 19.87 -12.28 13.71
CA SER A 179 20.58 -11.00 13.56
C SER A 179 20.42 -10.08 14.76
N ASP A 180 19.25 -10.07 15.39
CA ASP A 180 19.00 -9.31 16.62
C ASP A 180 19.82 -9.86 17.81
N ASN A 181 20.04 -11.17 17.84
CA ASN A 181 20.92 -11.79 18.84
C ASN A 181 22.39 -11.46 18.59
N LYS A 182 22.83 -11.38 17.32
CA LYS A 182 24.19 -10.99 16.97
C LYS A 182 24.47 -9.52 17.33
N SER A 183 23.55 -8.61 17.03
CA SER A 183 23.68 -7.19 17.37
C SER A 183 23.62 -6.92 18.87
N LYS A 184 22.88 -7.73 19.64
CA LYS A 184 22.95 -7.69 21.13
C LYS A 184 24.26 -8.23 21.68
N LEU A 185 24.83 -9.27 21.09
CA LEU A 185 26.16 -9.78 21.49
C LEU A 185 27.26 -8.76 21.21
N ASP A 186 27.25 -8.16 20.02
CA ASP A 186 28.24 -7.13 19.63
C ASP A 186 28.13 -5.87 20.51
N ALA A 187 26.93 -5.51 20.97
CA ALA A 187 26.72 -4.40 21.91
C ALA A 187 27.19 -4.70 23.34
N ALA A 188 27.09 -5.96 23.81
CA ALA A 188 27.51 -6.36 25.15
C ALA A 188 29.05 -6.44 25.29
N VAL A 189 29.75 -6.87 24.23
CA VAL A 189 31.22 -6.94 24.21
C VAL A 189 31.86 -5.55 24.29
N VAL A 190 31.22 -4.51 23.75
CA VAL A 190 31.75 -3.14 23.79
C VAL A 190 31.61 -2.49 25.19
N THR A 191 30.72 -3.01 26.05
CA THR A 191 30.50 -2.45 27.39
C THR A 191 31.37 -3.05 28.49
N GLU A 192 32.09 -4.15 28.23
CA GLU A 192 32.97 -4.81 29.23
C GLU A 192 34.46 -4.40 29.12
N GLU A 193 34.86 -3.61 28.12
CA GLU A 193 36.25 -3.12 27.95
C GLU A 193 36.44 -1.61 28.29
N ALA A 194 35.61 -1.02 29.16
CA ALA A 194 35.73 0.39 29.59
C ALA A 194 35.90 0.55 31.10
#